data_AF-A0A6P4FWD3-F1
#
_entry.id   AF-A0A6P4FWD3-F1
#
_cell.length_a   1.000
_cell.length_b   1.000
_cell.length_c   1.000
_cell.angle_alpha   90.00
_cell.angle_beta   90.00
_cell.angle_gamma   90.00
#
_symmetry.space_group_name_H-M   'P 1'
#
loop_
_entity.id
_entity.type
_entity.pdbx_description
1 polymer ?
#
loop_
_entity_poly.entity_id
_entity_poly.type
_entity_poly.pdbx_seq_one_letter_code
_entity_poly.pdbx_strand_id
1 'polypeptide(L)'
;PQTILLREHNRIADHLSALNPHYDDRTLFQEARKINIAQYQQISYYEWLPIFLGGENMLKNRLIYKAPSGSYINDFDHNIDPSVLNEHATAAFRYFHSQIEGRLE
;
A
#
# COMPACT_ATOMS: atom_id res chain seq x y z
N PRO A 1 -12.32 1.99 5.47
CA PRO A 1 -11.27 1.45 4.57
C PRO A 1 -11.64 0.10 3.90
N GLN A 2 -12.07 -0.91 4.67
CA GLN A 2 -12.32 -2.26 4.15
C GLN A 2 -13.32 -2.32 2.99
N THR A 3 -14.48 -1.66 3.12
CA THR A 3 -15.49 -1.62 2.05
C THR A 3 -15.02 -0.90 0.79
N ILE A 4 -14.17 0.12 0.94
CA ILE A 4 -13.63 0.90 -0.19
C ILE A 4 -12.68 0.02 -1.01
N LEU A 5 -11.71 -0.65 -0.36
CA LEU A 5 -10.76 -1.51 -1.05
C LEU A 5 -11.43 -2.73 -1.69
N LEU A 6 -12.49 -3.26 -1.09
CA LEU A 6 -13.30 -4.31 -1.70
C LEU A 6 -13.97 -3.82 -3.00
N ARG A 7 -14.59 -2.64 -2.96
CA ARG A 7 -15.24 -2.05 -4.14
C ARG A 7 -14.21 -1.71 -5.23
N GLU A 8 -13.03 -1.22 -4.84
CA GLU A 8 -11.95 -0.92 -5.79
C GLU A 8 -11.42 -2.19 -6.46
N HIS A 9 -11.29 -3.30 -5.71
CA HIS A 9 -10.94 -4.59 -6.30
C HIS A 9 -11.93 -5.01 -7.39
N ASN A 10 -13.24 -4.94 -7.10
CA ASN A 10 -14.27 -5.28 -8.07
C ASN A 10 -14.24 -4.34 -9.27
N ARG A 11 -14.09 -3.03 -9.04
CA ARG A 11 -13.96 -2.04 -10.11
C ARG A 11 -12.79 -2.36 -11.03
N ILE A 12 -11.62 -2.69 -10.48
CA ILE A 12 -10.44 -3.08 -11.26
C ILE A 12 -10.71 -4.37 -12.05
N ALA A 13 -11.30 -5.39 -11.41
CA ALA A 13 -11.63 -6.65 -12.06
C ALA A 13 -12.60 -6.46 -13.25
N ASP A 14 -13.64 -5.64 -13.07
CA ASP A 14 -14.60 -5.30 -14.13
C ASP A 14 -13.89 -4.66 -15.33
N HIS A 15 -13.01 -3.67 -15.08
CA HIS A 15 -12.22 -3.05 -16.13
C HIS A 15 -11.26 -4.03 -16.82
N LEU A 16 -10.58 -4.90 -16.06
CA LEU A 16 -9.67 -5.90 -16.61
C LEU A 16 -10.40 -6.94 -17.45
N SER A 17 -11.62 -7.34 -17.06
CA SER A 17 -12.43 -8.30 -17.82
C SER A 17 -12.87 -7.74 -19.17
N ALA A 18 -13.20 -6.45 -19.23
CA ALA A 18 -13.54 -5.76 -20.46
C ALA A 18 -12.33 -5.59 -21.39
N LEU A 19 -11.15 -5.32 -20.83
CA LEU A 19 -9.90 -5.16 -21.59
C LEU A 19 -9.30 -6.49 -22.05
N ASN A 20 -9.45 -7.55 -21.24
CA ASN A 20 -8.87 -8.87 -21.47
C ASN A 20 -9.95 -9.96 -21.39
N PRO A 21 -10.79 -10.13 -22.42
CA PRO A 21 -11.88 -11.11 -22.40
C PRO A 21 -11.43 -12.57 -22.32
N HIS A 22 -10.13 -12.83 -22.47
CA HIS A 22 -9.52 -14.16 -22.42
C HIS A 22 -9.05 -14.54 -21.01
N TYR A 23 -9.07 -13.62 -20.04
CA TYR A 23 -8.71 -13.94 -18.66
C TYR A 23 -9.79 -14.78 -18.00
N ASP A 24 -9.37 -15.81 -17.28
CA ASP A 24 -10.24 -16.55 -16.38
C ASP A 24 -10.45 -15.79 -15.06
N ASP A 25 -11.42 -16.23 -14.27
CA ASP A 25 -11.78 -15.61 -13.00
C ASP A 25 -10.59 -15.53 -12.03
N ARG A 26 -9.76 -16.59 -11.99
CA ARG A 26 -8.56 -16.62 -11.16
C ARG A 26 -7.55 -15.55 -11.56
N THR A 27 -7.30 -15.39 -12.85
CA THR A 27 -6.37 -14.37 -13.37
C THR A 27 -6.89 -12.98 -13.08
N LEU A 28 -8.19 -12.73 -13.33
CA LEU A 28 -8.84 -11.46 -13.01
C LEU A 28 -8.69 -11.10 -11.53
N PHE A 29 -8.98 -12.04 -10.64
CA PHE A 29 -8.83 -11.84 -9.21
C PHE A 29 -7.38 -11.50 -8.82
N GLN A 30 -6.39 -12.25 -9.32
CA GLN A 30 -4.99 -12.03 -8.94
C GLN A 30 -4.45 -10.70 -9.47
N GLU A 31 -4.77 -10.32 -10.72
CA GLU A 31 -4.35 -9.04 -11.29
C GLU A 31 -5.04 -7.86 -10.61
N ALA A 32 -6.34 -7.95 -10.35
CA ALA A 32 -7.07 -6.92 -9.59
C ALA A 32 -6.52 -6.78 -8.17
N ARG A 33 -6.20 -7.90 -7.49
CA ARG A 33 -5.56 -7.90 -6.18
C ARG A 33 -4.18 -7.23 -6.23
N LYS A 34 -3.36 -7.55 -7.23
CA LYS A 34 -2.02 -6.98 -7.40
C LYS A 34 -2.04 -5.46 -7.56
N ILE A 35 -2.94 -4.95 -8.40
CA ILE A 35 -3.10 -3.50 -8.62
C ILE A 35 -3.60 -2.81 -7.34
N ASN A 36 -4.60 -3.40 -6.66
CA ASN A 36 -5.15 -2.83 -5.42
C ASN A 36 -4.09 -2.80 -4.29
N ILE A 37 -3.24 -3.82 -4.18
CA ILE A 37 -2.08 -3.81 -3.25
C ILE A 37 -1.12 -2.67 -3.61
N ALA A 38 -0.81 -2.48 -4.90
CA ALA A 38 0.08 -1.40 -5.34
C ALA A 38 -0.50 -0.02 -5.03
N GLN A 39 -1.81 0.20 -5.21
CA GLN A 39 -2.49 1.43 -4.80
C GLN A 39 -2.38 1.65 -3.28
N TYR A 40 -2.64 0.61 -2.48
CA TYR A 40 -2.51 0.68 -1.04
C TYR A 40 -1.07 1.01 -0.58
N GLN A 41 -0.06 0.39 -1.22
CA GLN A 41 1.34 0.68 -0.96
C GLN A 41 1.71 2.12 -1.34
N GLN A 42 1.22 2.62 -2.49
CA GLN A 42 1.44 4.00 -2.91
C GLN A 42 0.90 5.00 -1.88
N ILE A 43 -0.36 4.83 -1.46
CA ILE A 43 -0.99 5.68 -0.44
C ILE A 43 -0.20 5.59 0.87
N SER A 44 0.17 4.38 1.29
CA SER A 44 0.87 4.18 2.57
C SER A 44 2.25 4.83 2.58
N TYR A 45 3.08 4.57 1.57
CA TYR A 45 4.49 4.96 1.55
C TYR A 45 4.74 6.37 1.02
N TYR A 46 3.98 6.81 0.03
CA TYR A 46 4.24 8.09 -0.65
C TYR A 46 3.29 9.21 -0.24
N GLU A 47 2.15 8.90 0.37
CA GLU A 47 1.19 9.92 0.83
C GLU A 47 1.13 10.01 2.35
N TRP A 48 0.92 8.89 3.04
CA TRP A 48 0.64 8.90 4.48
C TRP A 48 1.90 8.87 5.37
N LEU A 49 2.79 7.89 5.18
CA LEU A 49 4.01 7.77 6.01
C LEU A 49 4.93 9.01 5.95
N PRO A 50 5.08 9.74 4.83
CA PRO A 50 5.93 10.93 4.79
C PRO A 50 5.40 12.07 5.67
N ILE A 51 4.08 12.15 5.89
CA ILE A 51 3.46 13.11 6.80
C ILE A 51 3.82 12.76 8.25
N PHE A 52 3.83 11.46 8.57
CA PHE A 52 4.09 10.97 9.93
C PHE A 52 5.58 10.92 10.30
N LEU A 53 6.43 10.39 9.42
CA LEU A 53 7.86 10.15 9.67
C LEU A 53 8.77 11.27 9.13
N GLY A 54 8.23 12.16 8.29
CA GLY A 54 8.97 13.18 7.56
C GLY A 54 9.56 12.64 6.25
N GLY A 55 9.25 13.30 5.13
CA GLY A 55 9.72 12.89 3.80
C GLY A 55 11.24 12.80 3.66
N GLU A 56 12.00 13.69 4.29
CA GLU A 56 13.47 13.63 4.30
C GLU A 56 13.99 12.37 5.01
N ASN A 57 13.38 12.00 6.14
CA ASN A 57 13.75 10.77 6.86
C ASN A 57 13.43 9.54 6.02
N MET A 58 12.30 9.52 5.33
CA MET A 58 11.94 8.39 4.48
C MET A 58 12.90 8.22 3.29
N LEU A 59 13.32 9.32 2.66
CA LEU A 59 14.34 9.30 1.60
C LEU A 59 15.71 8.86 2.14
N LYS A 60 16.15 9.42 3.27
CA LYS A 60 17.45 9.12 3.89
C LYS A 60 17.57 7.65 4.28
N ASN A 61 16.50 7.06 4.80
CA ASN A 61 16.46 5.66 5.23
C ASN A 61 16.00 4.70 4.12
N ARG A 62 15.91 5.17 2.87
CA ARG A 62 15.58 4.34 1.69
C ARG A 62 14.23 3.62 1.81
N LEU A 63 13.26 4.26 2.47
CA LEU A 63 11.88 3.79 2.57
C LEU A 63 11.04 4.22 1.35
N ILE A 64 11.44 5.30 0.69
CA ILE A 64 10.89 5.79 -0.58
C ILE A 64 12.01 6.31 -1.47
N TYR A 65 11.70 6.46 -2.76
CA TYR A 65 12.66 6.87 -3.78
C TYR A 65 12.08 7.96 -4.67
N LYS A 66 12.94 8.83 -5.23
CA LYS A 66 12.52 9.79 -6.26
C LYS A 66 12.69 9.14 -7.62
N ALA A 67 11.58 8.81 -8.27
CA ALA A 67 11.55 8.27 -9.62
C ALA A 67 11.06 9.34 -10.60
N PRO A 68 11.70 9.53 -11.77
CA PRO A 68 11.11 10.27 -12.88
C PRO A 68 9.72 9.73 -13.23
N SER A 69 8.82 10.61 -13.70
CA SER A 69 7.48 10.19 -14.15
C SER A 69 7.61 9.11 -15.24
N GLY A 70 6.86 8.01 -15.09
CA GLY A 70 6.89 6.88 -16.01
C GLY A 70 8.03 5.87 -15.80
N SER A 71 8.89 6.07 -14.79
CA SER A 71 9.89 5.07 -14.39
C SER A 71 9.42 4.24 -13.19
N TYR A 72 10.00 3.07 -13.00
CA TYR A 72 9.75 2.19 -11.85
C TYR A 72 10.99 2.10 -10.98
N ILE A 73 10.77 1.83 -9.69
CA ILE A 73 11.84 1.58 -8.73
C ILE A 73 11.87 0.07 -8.45
N ASN A 74 13.07 -0.50 -8.52
CA ASN A 74 13.33 -1.85 -8.04
C ASN A 74 14.31 -1.75 -6.87
N ASP A 75 13.75 -1.75 -5.67
CA ASP A 75 14.45 -1.71 -4.40
C ASP A 75 14.44 -3.07 -3.69
N PHE A 76 14.07 -4.14 -4.39
CA PHE A 76 14.06 -5.48 -3.84
C PHE A 76 15.47 -5.91 -3.43
N ASP A 77 15.62 -6.33 -2.18
CA ASP A 77 16.83 -6.94 -1.63
C ASP A 77 16.44 -8.21 -0.88
N HIS A 78 16.96 -9.35 -1.35
CA HIS A 78 16.66 -10.67 -0.78
C HIS A 78 17.27 -10.89 0.62
N ASN A 79 18.15 -9.99 1.08
CA ASN A 79 18.78 -10.06 2.39
C ASN A 79 17.98 -9.33 3.49
N ILE A 80 16.90 -8.63 3.11
CA ILE A 80 16.04 -7.92 4.07
C ILE A 80 15.02 -8.90 4.65
N ASP A 81 14.94 -8.96 5.98
CA ASP A 81 13.88 -9.68 6.69
C ASP A 81 12.58 -8.84 6.68
N PRO A 82 11.48 -9.32 6.05
CA PRO A 82 10.21 -8.61 6.02
C PRO A 82 9.35 -8.85 7.27
N SER A 83 9.86 -9.58 8.27
CA SER A 83 9.11 -9.88 9.49
C SER A 83 8.78 -8.62 10.30
N VAL A 84 7.62 -8.64 10.96
CA VAL A 84 7.21 -7.52 11.82
C VAL A 84 7.86 -7.67 13.19
N LEU A 85 8.58 -6.63 13.63
CA LEU A 85 9.15 -6.58 14.98
C LEU A 85 8.06 -6.66 16.05
N ASN A 86 8.29 -7.42 17.12
CA ASN A 86 7.33 -7.57 18.21
C ASN A 86 7.00 -6.23 18.89
N GLU A 87 8.00 -5.35 19.08
CA GLU A 87 7.75 -4.02 19.65
C GLU A 87 6.85 -3.17 18.75
N HIS A 88 6.97 -3.31 17.43
CA HIS A 88 6.12 -2.60 16.48
C HIS A 88 4.66 -3.05 16.61
N ALA A 89 4.42 -4.36 16.61
CA ALA A 89 3.08 -4.95 16.69
C ALA A 89 2.38 -4.73 18.05
N THR A 90 3.14 -4.73 19.14
CA THR A 90 2.57 -4.74 20.50
C THR A 90 2.53 -3.36 21.16
N ALA A 91 3.45 -2.46 20.81
CA ALA A 91 3.60 -1.17 21.47
C ALA A 91 3.65 0.01 20.49
N ALA A 92 4.66 0.10 19.62
CA ALA A 92 4.97 1.33 18.89
C ALA A 92 3.81 1.77 17.97
N PHE A 93 3.22 0.85 17.21
CA PHE A 93 2.12 1.19 16.28
C PHE A 93 0.81 1.55 17.00
N ARG A 94 0.71 1.32 18.32
CA ARG A 94 -0.43 1.79 19.13
C ARG A 94 -0.37 3.28 19.43
N TYR A 95 0.67 4.00 19.00
CA TYR A 95 0.71 5.47 19.02
C TYR A 95 -0.60 6.09 18.50
N PHE A 96 -1.20 5.50 17.47
CA PHE A 96 -2.44 5.98 16.87
C PHE A 96 -3.67 5.91 17.77
N HIS A 97 -3.62 5.20 18.91
CA HIS A 97 -4.67 5.32 19.93
C HIS A 97 -4.76 6.73 20.52
N SER A 98 -3.65 7.49 20.54
CA SER A 98 -3.65 8.90 20.95
C SER A 98 -4.29 9.84 19.93
N GLN A 99 -4.51 9.37 18.70
CA GLN A 99 -5.04 10.14 17.58
C GLN A 99 -6.54 9.87 17.34
N ILE A 100 -7.16 9.03 18.19
CA ILE A 100 -8.58 8.70 18.06
C ILE A 100 -9.40 9.86 18.61
N GLU A 101 -10.23 10.45 17.75
CA GLU A 101 -11.21 11.44 18.17
C GLU A 101 -12.27 10.82 19.08
N GLY A 102 -12.66 11.57 20.12
CA GLY A 102 -13.61 11.08 21.13
C GLY A 102 -15.06 11.01 20.65
N ARG A 103 -15.35 11.48 19.43
CA ARG A 103 -16.70 11.54 18.85
C ARG A 103 -16.62 11.31 17.35
N LEU A 104 -17.67 10.66 16.83
CA LEU A 104 -17.94 10.53 15.41
C LEU A 104 -19.16 11.42 15.13
N GLU A 105 -18.92 12.63 14.67
CA GLU A 105 -19.98 13.51 14.14
C GLU A 105 -20.04 13.41 12.61
#